data_AF-V8NP56-F1
#
_entry.id   AF-V8NP56-F1
#
_cell.length_a   1.000
_cell.length_b   1.000
_cell.length_c   1.000
_cell.angle_alpha   90.00
_cell.angle_beta   90.00
_cell.angle_gamma   90.00
#
_symmetry.space_group_name_H-M   'P 1'
#
loop_
_entity.id
_entity.type
_entity.pdbx_description
1 polymer ?
#
loop_
_entity_poly.entity_id
_entity_poly.type
_entity_poly.pdbx_seq_one_letter_code
_entity_poly.pdbx_strand_id
1 'polypeptide(L)'
;EAVVTQLDLAETKAESEQLARALLEEQYFELTQESKKAASRNRQEITDKDNIVSRLEETNNTLTKNVAFLTKENSELNGNIKKLEEEYILKKEEEFNLIKAQYEKNLNNERTLKTQAVNKLAEIMNRRDFKLDRKKVNMQDFKKKEKENRKLQLELKQEKEKFNQMVIKYQKELNEMQAQLVEESTYRNELQMQLDSKESDIEQLRSKILDLQQGMDSTSVASLQADEADGSVTESRIEGWLSIPNKGNIKRYGWKKQYVVVSSRKILFYNDEQDKEQSN
;
A
#
# COMPACT_ATOMS: atom_id res chain seq x y z
N GLU A 1 50.75 -4.44 -97.39
CA GLU A 1 50.67 -5.23 -96.14
C GLU A 1 50.95 -4.41 -94.88
N ALA A 2 52.07 -3.70 -94.76
CA ALA A 2 52.40 -2.94 -93.53
C ALA A 2 51.40 -1.84 -93.08
N VAL A 3 50.68 -1.21 -94.02
CA VAL A 3 49.65 -0.20 -93.70
C VAL A 3 48.38 -0.82 -93.15
N VAL A 4 48.01 -2.01 -93.65
CA VAL A 4 46.81 -2.74 -93.20
C VAL A 4 47.02 -3.22 -91.76
N THR A 5 48.19 -3.80 -91.46
CA THR A 5 48.51 -4.24 -90.09
C THR A 5 48.62 -3.10 -89.08
N GLN A 6 49.09 -1.91 -89.49
CA GLN A 6 49.07 -0.72 -88.62
C GLN A 6 47.65 -0.21 -88.37
N LEU A 7 46.76 -0.34 -89.37
CA LEU A 7 45.36 0.05 -89.23
C LEU A 7 44.62 -0.89 -88.26
N ASP A 8 44.76 -2.20 -88.42
CA ASP A 8 44.17 -3.22 -87.53
C ASP A 8 44.63 -3.04 -86.06
N LEU A 9 45.90 -2.67 -85.87
CA LEU A 9 46.48 -2.44 -84.54
C LEU A 9 46.00 -1.13 -83.91
N ALA A 10 45.71 -0.12 -84.73
CA ALA A 10 45.08 1.12 -84.28
C ALA A 10 43.58 0.91 -83.95
N GLU A 11 42.88 0.09 -84.73
CA GLU A 11 41.48 -0.28 -84.52
C GLU A 11 41.31 -1.06 -83.21
N THR A 12 42.06 -2.14 -83.01
CA THR A 12 42.06 -2.89 -81.75
C THR A 12 42.44 -2.04 -80.54
N LYS A 13 43.36 -1.07 -80.69
CA LYS A 13 43.69 -0.13 -79.62
C LYS A 13 42.54 0.81 -79.31
N ALA A 14 41.85 1.35 -80.32
CA ALA A 14 40.69 2.20 -80.15
C ALA A 14 39.52 1.44 -79.48
N GLU A 15 39.27 0.20 -79.88
CA GLU A 15 38.28 -0.68 -79.25
C GLU A 15 38.62 -0.96 -77.78
N SER A 16 39.89 -1.25 -77.48
CA SER A 16 40.35 -1.47 -76.10
C SER A 16 40.17 -0.24 -75.22
N GLU A 17 40.42 0.96 -75.76
CA GLU A 17 40.25 2.22 -75.04
C GLU A 17 38.77 2.54 -74.84
N GLN A 18 37.92 2.28 -75.83
CA GLN A 18 36.47 2.44 -75.70
C GLN A 18 35.90 1.51 -74.63
N LEU A 19 36.35 0.24 -74.59
CA LEU A 19 35.99 -0.70 -73.53
C LEU A 19 36.46 -0.24 -72.15
N ALA A 20 37.71 0.23 -72.04
CA ALA A 20 38.24 0.75 -70.78
C ALA A 20 37.47 1.98 -70.28
N ARG A 21 37.08 2.89 -71.18
CA ARG A 21 36.23 4.05 -70.85
C ARG A 21 34.84 3.62 -70.37
N ALA A 22 34.21 2.67 -71.06
CA ALA A 22 32.89 2.15 -70.66
C ALA A 22 32.93 1.51 -69.26
N LEU A 23 33.94 0.69 -68.96
CA LEU A 23 34.12 0.09 -67.63
C LEU A 23 34.34 1.14 -66.53
N LEU A 24 35.13 2.19 -66.82
CA LEU A 24 35.34 3.29 -65.88
C LEU A 24 34.06 4.10 -65.63
N GLU A 25 33.26 4.35 -66.66
CA GLU A 25 31.96 5.03 -66.53
C GLU A 25 30.97 4.20 -65.71
N GLU A 26 30.93 2.87 -65.91
CA GLU A 26 30.12 1.95 -65.12
C GLU A 26 30.54 1.95 -63.65
N GLN A 27 31.84 1.80 -63.36
CA GLN A 27 32.36 1.86 -61.99
C GLN A 27 32.06 3.21 -61.32
N TYR A 28 32.21 4.32 -62.04
CA TYR A 28 31.88 5.65 -61.52
C TYR A 28 30.39 5.78 -61.21
N PHE A 29 29.53 5.23 -62.07
CA PHE A 29 28.09 5.20 -61.85
C PHE A 29 27.72 4.36 -60.62
N GLU A 30 28.27 3.15 -60.49
CA GLU A 30 28.06 2.28 -59.33
C GLU A 30 28.50 2.96 -58.03
N LEU A 31 29.71 3.55 -58.02
CA LEU A 31 30.23 4.27 -56.86
C LEU A 31 29.34 5.46 -56.48
N THR A 32 28.83 6.19 -57.48
CA THR A 32 27.90 7.31 -57.27
C THR A 32 26.58 6.83 -56.67
N GLN A 33 26.05 5.69 -57.13
CA GLN A 33 24.82 5.11 -56.58
C GLN A 33 25.02 4.61 -55.15
N GLU A 34 26.14 3.93 -54.85
CA GLU A 34 26.42 3.47 -53.49
C GLU A 34 26.67 4.65 -52.54
N SER A 35 27.36 5.71 -52.99
CA SER A 35 27.51 6.95 -52.23
C SER A 35 26.17 7.58 -51.88
N LYS A 36 25.23 7.65 -52.84
CA LYS A 36 23.86 8.15 -52.59
C LYS A 36 23.11 7.29 -51.59
N LYS A 37 23.18 5.95 -51.71
CA LYS A 37 22.55 5.01 -50.77
C LYS A 37 23.14 5.14 -49.38
N ALA A 38 24.47 5.19 -49.25
CA ALA A 38 25.17 5.39 -47.98
C ALA A 38 24.79 6.73 -47.33
N ALA A 39 24.73 7.81 -48.10
CA ALA A 39 24.28 9.12 -47.59
C ALA A 39 22.83 9.09 -47.13
N SER A 40 21.94 8.37 -47.83
CA SER A 40 20.54 8.20 -47.41
C SER A 40 20.42 7.39 -46.12
N ARG A 41 21.16 6.28 -46.00
CA ARG A 41 21.19 5.47 -44.77
C ARG A 41 21.70 6.28 -43.58
N ASN A 42 22.80 7.02 -43.75
CA ASN A 42 23.36 7.84 -42.67
C ASN A 42 22.40 8.97 -42.25
N ARG A 43 21.71 9.63 -43.19
CA ARG A 43 20.66 10.62 -42.85
C ARG A 43 19.53 10.01 -42.04
N GLN A 44 19.08 8.80 -42.40
CA GLN A 44 18.05 8.10 -41.63
C GLN A 44 18.56 7.75 -40.23
N GLU A 45 19.77 7.19 -40.13
CA GLU A 45 20.38 6.82 -38.84
C GLU A 45 20.56 8.02 -37.91
N ILE A 46 20.97 9.18 -38.44
CA ILE A 46 21.05 10.43 -37.67
C ILE A 46 19.66 10.83 -37.16
N THR A 47 18.64 10.79 -38.03
CA THR A 47 17.26 11.12 -37.64
C THR A 47 16.74 10.19 -36.55
N ASP A 48 17.00 8.89 -36.66
CA ASP A 48 16.58 7.90 -35.67
C ASP A 48 17.29 8.12 -34.33
N LYS A 49 18.59 8.45 -34.34
CA LYS A 49 19.35 8.81 -33.14
C LYS A 49 18.81 10.07 -32.49
N ASP A 50 18.52 11.12 -33.26
CA ASP A 50 17.96 12.37 -32.74
C ASP A 50 16.58 12.15 -32.08
N ASN A 51 15.75 11.29 -32.67
CA ASN A 51 14.47 10.88 -32.09
C ASN A 51 14.62 10.08 -30.79
N ILE A 52 15.66 9.26 -30.68
CA ILE A 52 15.97 8.53 -29.43
C ILE A 52 16.47 9.49 -28.37
N VAL A 53 17.40 10.39 -28.71
CA VAL A 53 17.93 11.41 -27.81
C VAL A 53 16.81 12.27 -27.25
N SER A 54 15.91 12.78 -28.10
CA SER A 54 14.77 13.60 -27.67
C SER A 54 13.87 12.86 -26.67
N ARG A 55 13.56 11.58 -26.91
CA ARG A 55 12.76 10.76 -25.97
C ARG A 55 13.47 10.53 -24.64
N LEU A 56 14.78 10.30 -24.67
CA LEU A 56 15.58 10.13 -23.46
C LEU A 56 15.66 11.42 -22.65
N GLU A 57 15.78 12.58 -23.31
CA GLU A 57 15.76 13.89 -22.67
C GLU A 57 14.42 14.19 -22.00
N GLU A 58 13.29 13.92 -22.68
CA GLU A 58 11.95 14.05 -22.10
C GLU A 58 11.76 13.14 -20.88
N THR A 59 12.22 11.90 -20.97
CA THR A 59 12.15 10.93 -19.87
C THR A 59 13.01 11.39 -18.70
N ASN A 60 14.24 11.85 -18.95
CA ASN A 60 15.16 12.34 -17.94
C ASN A 60 14.62 13.61 -17.24
N ASN A 61 14.03 14.52 -18.00
CA ASN A 61 13.35 15.71 -17.47
C ASN A 61 12.18 15.34 -16.56
N THR A 62 11.39 14.34 -16.95
CA THR A 62 10.26 13.85 -16.15
C THR A 62 10.75 13.19 -14.85
N LEU A 63 11.76 12.31 -14.93
CA LEU A 63 12.37 11.67 -13.77
C LEU A 63 12.97 12.70 -12.81
N THR A 64 13.64 13.73 -13.32
CA THR A 64 14.21 14.81 -12.49
C THR A 64 13.12 15.54 -11.71
N LYS A 65 11.99 15.85 -12.35
CA LYS A 65 10.84 16.48 -11.68
C LYS A 65 10.24 15.56 -10.60
N ASN A 66 10.09 14.28 -10.90
CA ASN A 66 9.56 13.30 -9.95
C ASN A 66 10.47 13.14 -8.73
N VAL A 67 11.79 13.08 -8.91
CA VAL A 67 12.76 13.01 -7.82
C VAL A 67 12.68 14.27 -6.95
N ALA A 68 12.60 15.46 -7.55
CA ALA A 68 12.45 16.71 -6.80
C ALA A 68 11.13 16.73 -5.99
N PHE A 69 10.03 16.26 -6.58
CA PHE A 69 8.75 16.15 -5.91
C PHE A 69 8.80 15.18 -4.72
N LEU A 70 9.28 13.96 -4.93
CA LEU A 70 9.41 12.95 -3.87
C LEU A 70 10.34 13.41 -2.74
N THR A 71 11.42 14.12 -3.07
CA THR A 71 12.33 14.68 -2.07
C THR A 71 11.63 15.71 -1.20
N LYS A 72 10.80 16.58 -1.80
CA LYS A 72 10.01 17.57 -1.08
C LYS A 72 8.97 16.91 -0.18
N GLU A 73 8.19 15.97 -0.71
CA GLU A 73 7.16 15.24 0.03
C GLU A 73 7.77 14.48 1.22
N ASN A 74 8.92 13.82 1.02
CA ASN A 74 9.61 13.11 2.09
C ASN A 74 10.10 14.08 3.20
N SER A 75 10.59 15.26 2.82
CA SER A 75 10.96 16.30 3.80
C SER A 75 9.75 16.80 4.59
N GLU A 76 8.60 16.97 3.94
CA GLU A 76 7.35 17.41 4.59
C GLU A 76 6.80 16.35 5.54
N LEU A 77 6.78 15.08 5.11
CA LEU A 77 6.37 13.95 5.95
C LEU A 77 7.27 13.82 7.19
N ASN A 78 8.59 13.90 7.00
CA ASN A 78 9.53 13.85 8.11
C ASN A 78 9.35 15.03 9.09
N GLY A 79 9.03 16.22 8.57
CA GLY A 79 8.67 17.38 9.39
C GLY A 79 7.38 17.18 10.20
N ASN A 80 6.36 16.56 9.60
CA ASN A 80 5.10 16.26 10.28
C ASN A 80 5.27 15.19 11.36
N ILE A 81 6.07 14.15 11.11
CA ILE A 81 6.39 13.12 12.10
C ILE A 81 7.03 13.76 13.35
N LYS A 82 8.04 14.62 13.16
CA LYS A 82 8.69 15.32 14.28
C LYS A 82 7.72 16.16 15.10
N LYS A 83 6.82 16.90 14.45
CA LYS A 83 5.79 17.70 15.15
C LYS A 83 4.84 16.83 15.96
N LEU A 84 4.39 15.71 15.40
CA LEU A 84 3.51 14.77 16.11
C LEU A 84 4.24 14.10 17.29
N GLU A 85 5.52 13.77 17.15
CA GLU A 85 6.34 13.26 18.25
C GLU A 85 6.49 14.29 19.39
N GLU A 86 6.78 15.55 19.06
CA GLU A 86 6.87 16.65 20.04
C GLU A 86 5.54 16.87 20.76
N GLU A 87 4.42 16.91 20.03
CA GLU A 87 3.07 17.06 20.61
C GLU A 87 2.71 15.88 21.52
N TYR A 88 3.06 14.66 21.11
CA TYR A 88 2.83 13.46 21.93
C TYR A 88 3.63 13.48 23.23
N ILE A 89 4.89 13.92 23.18
CA ILE A 89 5.74 14.06 24.37
C ILE A 89 5.13 15.07 25.34
N LEU A 90 4.73 16.25 24.84
CA LEU A 90 4.11 17.30 25.65
C LEU A 90 2.82 16.80 26.30
N LYS A 91 1.94 16.15 25.55
CA LYS A 91 0.69 15.62 26.08
C LYS A 91 0.92 14.57 27.17
N LYS A 92 1.89 13.68 26.97
CA LYS A 92 2.28 12.67 27.98
C LYS A 92 2.84 13.31 29.24
N GLU A 93 3.63 14.38 29.10
CA GLU A 93 4.15 15.15 30.22
C GLU A 93 3.04 15.88 30.98
N GLU A 94 2.07 16.48 30.29
CA GLU A 94 0.88 17.09 30.90
C GLU A 94 0.04 16.08 31.67
N GLU A 95 -0.24 14.91 31.08
CA GLU A 95 -0.96 13.82 31.75
C GLU A 95 -0.21 13.33 33.00
N PHE A 96 1.11 13.15 32.90
CA PHE A 96 1.94 12.76 34.03
C PHE A 96 1.91 13.81 35.15
N ASN A 97 2.00 15.09 34.81
CA ASN A 97 1.95 16.19 35.76
C ASN A 97 0.58 16.28 36.46
N LEU A 98 -0.52 16.05 35.72
CA LEU A 98 -1.87 16.02 36.29
C LEU A 98 -2.03 14.88 37.30
N ILE A 99 -1.59 13.67 36.92
CA ILE A 99 -1.63 12.49 37.79
C ILE A 99 -0.78 12.72 39.04
N LYS A 100 0.43 13.25 38.88
CA LYS A 100 1.33 13.57 39.99
C LYS A 100 0.70 14.56 40.96
N ALA A 101 0.14 15.66 40.45
CA ALA A 101 -0.53 16.67 41.26
C ALA A 101 -1.73 16.08 42.04
N GLN A 102 -2.49 15.17 41.42
CA GLN A 102 -3.59 14.47 42.07
C GLN A 102 -3.11 13.56 43.21
N TYR A 103 -2.05 12.78 42.99
CA TYR A 103 -1.47 11.92 44.03
C TYR A 103 -0.86 12.73 45.18
N GLU A 104 -0.18 13.84 44.88
CA GLU A 104 0.35 14.75 45.90
C GLU A 104 -0.77 15.33 46.77
N LYS A 105 -1.88 15.76 46.15
CA LYS A 105 -3.07 16.25 46.88
C LYS A 105 -3.67 15.16 47.77
N ASN A 106 -3.84 13.95 47.25
CA ASN A 106 -4.38 12.81 48.02
C ASN A 106 -3.47 12.47 49.21
N LEU A 107 -2.15 12.40 48.96
CA LEU A 107 -1.16 12.14 50.01
C LEU A 107 -1.19 13.23 51.09
N ASN A 108 -1.33 14.50 50.71
CA ASN A 108 -1.42 15.60 51.66
C ASN A 108 -2.70 15.53 52.51
N ASN A 109 -3.83 15.15 51.91
CA ASN A 109 -5.08 14.92 52.64
C ASN A 109 -4.92 13.80 53.69
N GLU A 110 -4.35 12.65 53.30
CA GLU A 110 -4.08 11.53 54.21
C GLU A 110 -3.13 11.92 55.34
N ARG A 111 -2.04 12.64 55.03
CA ARG A 111 -1.11 13.18 56.04
C ARG A 111 -1.84 14.10 57.02
N THR A 112 -2.74 14.94 56.54
CA THR A 112 -3.52 15.87 57.37
C THR A 112 -4.47 15.11 58.29
N LEU A 113 -5.25 14.17 57.76
CA LEU A 113 -6.17 13.34 58.56
C LEU A 113 -5.42 12.50 59.60
N LYS A 114 -4.30 11.89 59.22
CA LYS A 114 -3.42 11.17 60.14
C LYS A 114 -2.94 12.07 61.27
N THR A 115 -2.48 13.28 60.93
CA THR A 115 -2.01 14.26 61.92
C THR A 115 -3.12 14.65 62.88
N GLN A 116 -4.33 14.92 62.38
CA GLN A 116 -5.49 15.24 63.21
C GLN A 116 -5.86 14.08 64.15
N ALA A 117 -5.88 12.83 63.65
CA ALA A 117 -6.19 11.65 64.46
C ALA A 117 -5.15 11.43 65.56
N VAL A 118 -3.85 11.56 65.24
CA VAL A 118 -2.74 11.46 66.20
C VAL A 118 -2.85 12.55 67.26
N ASN A 119 -3.08 13.80 66.86
CA ASN A 119 -3.26 14.92 67.78
C ASN A 119 -4.48 14.70 68.69
N LYS A 120 -5.58 14.15 68.14
CA LYS A 120 -6.77 13.87 68.93
C LYS A 120 -6.55 12.76 69.95
N LEU A 121 -5.81 11.71 69.57
CA LEU A 121 -5.40 10.65 70.49
C LEU A 121 -4.50 11.20 71.59
N ALA A 122 -3.51 12.05 71.25
CA ALA A 122 -2.66 12.71 72.23
C ALA A 122 -3.48 13.57 73.21
N GLU A 123 -4.46 14.33 72.71
CA GLU A 123 -5.40 15.12 73.53
C GLU A 123 -6.20 14.23 74.49
N ILE A 124 -6.78 13.12 74.01
CA ILE A 124 -7.56 12.19 74.84
C ILE A 124 -6.68 11.50 75.88
N MET A 125 -5.47 11.07 75.50
CA MET A 125 -4.53 10.44 76.43
C MET A 125 -4.06 11.41 77.51
N ASN A 126 -3.82 12.67 77.16
CA ASN A 126 -3.46 13.72 78.12
C ASN A 126 -4.64 14.20 78.97
N ARG A 127 -5.88 13.91 78.55
CA ARG A 127 -7.12 14.12 79.32
C ARG A 127 -7.49 12.93 80.21
N ARG A 128 -6.54 12.07 80.62
CA ARG A 128 -6.77 11.06 81.66
C ARG A 128 -7.07 11.72 83.02
N ASP A 129 -8.30 12.20 83.14
CA ASP A 129 -9.13 12.21 84.34
C ASP A 129 -10.54 11.82 83.87
N PHE A 130 -10.84 10.53 84.01
CA PHE A 130 -12.16 9.96 83.71
C PHE A 130 -13.18 10.45 84.74
N LYS A 131 -13.71 11.66 84.55
CA LYS A 131 -15.07 11.98 85.00
C LYS A 131 -16.02 11.66 83.86
N LEU A 132 -16.61 10.49 83.99
CA LEU A 132 -17.59 9.88 83.11
C LEU A 132 -18.88 10.70 83.15
N ASP A 133 -18.85 11.87 82.51
CA ASP A 133 -20.01 12.74 82.39
C ASP A 133 -20.91 12.14 81.30
N ARG A 134 -21.83 11.26 81.72
CA ARG A 134 -22.93 10.76 80.89
C ARG A 134 -23.87 11.93 80.58
N LYS A 135 -23.41 12.86 79.76
CA LYS A 135 -24.25 13.93 79.23
C LYS A 135 -25.24 13.31 78.27
N LYS A 136 -26.53 13.42 78.66
CA LYS A 136 -27.70 13.13 77.85
C LYS A 136 -27.44 13.49 76.39
N VAL A 137 -27.53 12.50 75.50
CA VAL A 137 -27.50 12.71 74.06
C VAL A 137 -28.51 13.80 73.72
N ASN A 138 -28.03 14.91 73.18
CA ASN A 138 -28.86 16.06 72.83
C ASN A 138 -29.81 15.65 71.70
N MET A 139 -31.09 15.41 72.04
CA MET A 139 -32.12 14.89 71.14
C MET A 139 -32.31 15.74 69.87
N GLN A 140 -32.02 17.04 69.93
CA GLN A 140 -32.04 17.92 68.75
C GLN A 140 -30.88 17.65 67.78
N ASP A 141 -29.67 17.40 68.29
CA ASP A 141 -28.51 17.10 67.45
C ASP A 141 -28.63 15.72 66.81
N PHE A 142 -29.23 14.76 67.52
CA PHE A 142 -29.57 13.46 66.95
C PHE A 142 -30.54 13.62 65.76
N LYS A 143 -31.61 14.41 65.92
CA LYS A 143 -32.57 14.69 64.83
C LYS A 143 -31.93 15.41 63.62
N LYS A 144 -30.96 16.31 63.85
CA LYS A 144 -30.21 16.96 62.75
C LYS A 144 -29.32 15.96 62.02
N LYS A 145 -28.54 15.16 62.75
CA LYS A 145 -27.69 14.11 62.18
C LYS A 145 -28.50 13.05 61.46
N GLU A 146 -29.69 12.72 61.94
CA GLU A 146 -30.59 11.77 61.27
C GLU A 146 -31.07 12.31 59.91
N LYS A 147 -31.42 13.59 59.81
CA LYS A 147 -31.79 14.23 58.53
C LYS A 147 -30.62 14.28 57.56
N GLU A 148 -29.44 14.64 58.05
CA GLU A 148 -28.21 14.68 57.26
C GLU A 148 -27.82 13.27 56.77
N ASN A 149 -27.96 12.25 57.61
CA ASN A 149 -27.72 10.86 57.23
C ASN A 149 -28.68 10.40 56.13
N ARG A 150 -29.98 10.72 56.25
CA ARG A 150 -30.96 10.45 55.17
C ARG A 150 -30.60 11.16 53.86
N LYS A 151 -30.11 12.40 53.94
CA LYS A 151 -29.65 13.15 52.76
C LYS A 151 -28.43 12.49 52.12
N LEU A 152 -27.40 12.15 52.91
CA LEU A 152 -26.20 11.47 52.42
C LEU A 152 -26.51 10.08 51.84
N GLN A 153 -27.47 9.35 52.39
CA GLN A 153 -27.92 8.07 51.81
C GLN A 153 -28.56 8.25 50.43
N LEU A 154 -29.34 9.32 50.25
CA LEU A 154 -29.95 9.64 48.96
C LEU A 154 -28.89 10.04 47.93
N GLU A 155 -27.95 10.90 48.32
CA GLU A 155 -26.82 11.31 47.46
C GLU A 155 -25.96 10.10 47.07
N LEU A 156 -25.65 9.21 48.02
CA LEU A 156 -24.93 7.97 47.74
C LEU A 156 -25.67 7.08 46.74
N LYS A 157 -27.00 6.99 46.84
CA LYS A 157 -27.82 6.21 45.90
C LYS A 157 -27.80 6.82 44.50
N GLN A 158 -27.95 8.14 44.40
CA GLN A 158 -27.88 8.86 43.13
C GLN A 158 -26.50 8.72 42.47
N GLU A 159 -25.42 8.81 43.26
CA GLU A 159 -24.07 8.69 42.73
C GLU A 159 -23.76 7.27 42.24
N LYS A 160 -24.24 6.24 42.95
CA LYS A 160 -24.19 4.84 42.49
C LYS A 160 -24.94 4.65 41.18
N GLU A 161 -26.11 5.27 41.03
CA GLU A 161 -26.93 5.15 39.82
C GLU A 161 -26.26 5.85 38.61
N LYS A 162 -25.68 7.04 38.81
CA LYS A 162 -24.87 7.72 37.79
C LYS A 162 -23.65 6.91 37.38
N PHE A 163 -22.92 6.36 38.34
CA PHE A 163 -21.77 5.52 38.05
C PHE A 163 -22.17 4.28 37.25
N ASN A 164 -23.28 3.63 37.62
CA ASN A 164 -23.78 2.48 36.90
C ASN A 164 -24.19 2.82 35.46
N GLN A 165 -24.85 3.97 35.25
CA GLN A 165 -25.16 4.47 33.90
C GLN A 165 -23.90 4.74 33.08
N MET A 166 -22.86 5.32 33.69
CA MET A 166 -21.57 5.56 33.04
C MET A 166 -20.87 4.26 32.64
N VAL A 167 -20.87 3.25 33.52
CA VAL A 167 -20.33 1.92 33.21
C VAL A 167 -21.05 1.29 32.03
N ILE A 168 -22.39 1.32 32.02
CA ILE A 168 -23.19 0.79 30.90
C ILE A 168 -22.87 1.54 29.60
N LYS A 169 -22.74 2.86 29.66
CA LYS A 169 -22.40 3.70 28.49
C LYS A 169 -21.04 3.31 27.92
N TYR A 170 -20.00 3.23 28.75
CA TYR A 170 -18.66 2.86 28.29
C TYR A 170 -18.59 1.41 27.79
N GLN A 171 -19.33 0.49 28.42
CA GLN A 171 -19.42 -0.88 27.91
C GLN A 171 -20.07 -0.93 26.52
N LYS A 172 -21.09 -0.10 26.29
CA LYS A 172 -21.74 0.02 24.98
C LYS A 172 -20.80 0.62 23.93
N GLU A 173 -20.13 1.73 24.25
CA GLU A 173 -19.15 2.37 23.36
C GLU A 173 -18.00 1.40 23.01
N LEU A 174 -17.51 0.62 23.98
CA LEU A 174 -16.50 -0.40 23.74
C LEU A 174 -16.98 -1.46 22.73
N ASN A 175 -18.22 -1.93 22.88
CA ASN A 175 -18.80 -2.92 21.97
C ASN A 175 -19.02 -2.34 20.57
N GLU A 176 -19.45 -1.09 20.47
CA GLU A 176 -19.62 -0.39 19.18
C GLU A 176 -18.26 -0.21 18.47
N MET A 177 -17.21 0.18 19.20
CA MET A 177 -15.85 0.27 18.65
C MET A 177 -15.31 -1.10 18.20
N GLN A 178 -15.58 -2.16 18.97
CA GLN A 178 -15.18 -3.52 18.61
C GLN A 178 -15.88 -3.97 17.31
N ALA A 179 -17.16 -3.63 17.13
CA ALA A 179 -17.91 -3.93 15.92
C ALA A 179 -17.34 -3.18 14.70
N GLN A 180 -17.06 -1.88 14.83
CA GLN A 180 -16.42 -1.08 13.77
C GLN A 180 -15.06 -1.64 13.36
N LEU A 181 -14.24 -2.08 14.32
CA LEU A 181 -12.95 -2.70 14.02
C LEU A 181 -13.10 -3.97 13.17
N VAL A 182 -14.14 -4.76 13.42
CA VAL A 182 -14.43 -5.97 12.63
C VAL A 182 -14.88 -5.58 11.22
N GLU A 183 -15.77 -4.60 11.08
CA GLU A 183 -16.24 -4.09 9.79
C GLU A 183 -15.08 -3.52 8.93
N GLU A 184 -14.21 -2.72 9.52
CA GLU A 184 -13.00 -2.20 8.86
C GLU A 184 -12.02 -3.32 8.47
N SER A 185 -11.88 -4.33 9.33
CA SER A 185 -11.05 -5.50 9.04
C SER A 185 -11.58 -6.30 7.85
N THR A 186 -12.90 -6.48 7.77
CA THR A 186 -13.54 -7.13 6.61
C THR A 186 -13.39 -6.29 5.35
N TYR A 187 -13.63 -4.98 5.43
CA TYR A 187 -13.51 -4.08 4.28
C TYR A 187 -12.07 -4.02 3.73
N ARG A 188 -11.06 -3.96 4.60
CA ARG A 188 -9.65 -4.04 4.20
C ARG A 188 -9.32 -5.36 3.49
N ASN A 189 -9.89 -6.49 3.93
CA ASN A 189 -9.66 -7.77 3.27
C ASN A 189 -10.31 -7.80 1.88
N GLU A 190 -11.50 -7.23 1.72
CA GLU A 190 -12.17 -7.09 0.41
C GLU A 190 -11.34 -6.25 -0.56
N LEU A 191 -10.85 -5.08 -0.12
CA LEU A 191 -9.96 -4.24 -0.93
C LEU A 191 -8.67 -4.95 -1.33
N GLN A 192 -8.09 -5.74 -0.43
CA GLN A 192 -6.90 -6.54 -0.74
C GLN A 192 -7.19 -7.59 -1.81
N MET A 193 -8.37 -8.23 -1.75
CA MET A 193 -8.79 -9.20 -2.75
C MET A 193 -9.01 -8.53 -4.11
N GLN A 194 -9.63 -7.35 -4.16
CA GLN A 194 -9.76 -6.56 -5.39
C GLN A 194 -8.39 -6.19 -5.99
N LEU A 195 -7.46 -5.72 -5.15
CA LEU A 195 -6.11 -5.36 -5.59
C LEU A 195 -5.38 -6.58 -6.17
N ASP A 196 -5.45 -7.73 -5.50
CA ASP A 196 -4.83 -8.96 -5.98
C ASP A 196 -5.46 -9.43 -7.30
N SER A 197 -6.77 -9.24 -7.49
CA SER A 197 -7.44 -9.57 -8.76
C SER A 197 -7.00 -8.64 -9.89
N LYS A 198 -6.98 -7.32 -9.67
CA LYS A 198 -6.46 -6.35 -10.64
C LYS A 198 -4.99 -6.59 -11.00
N GLU A 199 -4.19 -7.01 -10.03
CA GLU A 199 -2.80 -7.38 -10.25
C GLU A 199 -2.67 -8.60 -11.19
N SER A 200 -3.55 -9.60 -11.02
CA SER A 200 -3.66 -10.73 -11.96
C SER A 200 -4.08 -10.29 -13.37
N ASP A 201 -5.02 -9.34 -13.50
CA ASP A 201 -5.44 -8.83 -14.81
C ASP A 201 -4.28 -8.10 -15.52
N ILE A 202 -3.48 -7.31 -14.79
CA ILE A 202 -2.27 -6.66 -15.33
C ILE A 202 -1.26 -7.69 -15.82
N GLU A 203 -1.04 -8.77 -15.06
CA GLU A 203 -0.15 -9.85 -15.47
C GLU A 203 -0.62 -10.52 -16.78
N GLN A 204 -1.93 -10.77 -16.92
CA GLN A 204 -2.51 -11.33 -18.15
C GLN A 204 -2.31 -10.40 -19.34
N LEU A 205 -2.56 -9.10 -19.17
CA LEU A 205 -2.33 -8.11 -20.23
C LEU A 205 -0.86 -8.03 -20.64
N ARG A 206 0.06 -8.11 -19.66
CA ARG A 206 1.50 -8.16 -19.94
C ARG A 206 1.90 -9.42 -20.71
N SER A 207 1.37 -10.58 -20.33
CA SER A 207 1.60 -11.84 -21.07
C SER A 207 1.11 -11.73 -22.52
N LYS A 208 -0.10 -11.20 -22.72
CA LYS A 208 -0.68 -11.03 -24.06
C LYS A 208 0.14 -10.07 -24.92
N ILE A 209 0.66 -8.98 -24.34
CA ILE A 209 1.57 -8.06 -25.05
C ILE A 209 2.85 -8.79 -25.46
N LEU A 210 3.43 -9.58 -24.56
CA LEU A 210 4.64 -10.35 -24.83
C LEU A 210 4.42 -11.38 -25.95
N ASP A 211 3.29 -12.10 -25.94
CA ASP A 211 2.92 -13.06 -26.98
C ASP A 211 2.74 -12.37 -28.35
N LEU A 212 2.11 -11.20 -28.37
CA LEU A 212 1.95 -10.40 -29.59
C LEU A 212 3.29 -9.87 -30.12
N GLN A 213 4.22 -9.46 -29.24
CA GLN A 213 5.56 -9.03 -29.62
C GLN A 213 6.36 -10.18 -30.25
N GLN A 214 6.32 -11.37 -29.65
CA GLN A 214 6.96 -12.57 -30.22
C GLN A 214 6.32 -13.00 -31.55
N GLY A 215 5.00 -12.84 -31.69
CA GLY A 215 4.28 -13.09 -32.95
C GLY A 215 4.66 -12.11 -34.06
N MET A 216 4.91 -10.83 -33.75
CA MET A 216 5.38 -9.84 -34.73
C MET A 216 6.78 -10.15 -35.25
N ASP A 217 7.70 -10.56 -34.38
CA ASP A 217 9.07 -10.96 -34.76
C ASP A 217 9.10 -12.28 -35.56
N SER A 218 8.03 -13.08 -35.50
CA SER A 218 7.86 -14.35 -36.23
C SER A 218 7.25 -14.18 -37.63
N THR A 219 6.88 -12.97 -38.05
CA THR A 219 6.26 -12.72 -39.38
C THR A 219 7.25 -12.69 -40.54
N SER A 220 8.50 -13.09 -40.32
CA SER A 220 9.49 -13.26 -41.37
C SER A 220 9.94 -14.72 -41.41
N VAL A 221 9.52 -15.42 -42.47
CA VAL A 221 9.94 -16.75 -42.96
C VAL A 221 9.53 -18.00 -42.16
N ALA A 222 8.36 -18.58 -42.47
CA ALA A 222 8.24 -19.99 -42.89
C ALA A 222 6.79 -20.36 -43.25
N SER A 223 6.69 -21.16 -44.31
CA SER A 223 5.48 -21.67 -44.93
C SER A 223 4.95 -22.94 -44.22
N LEU A 224 3.67 -23.21 -44.47
CA LEU A 224 2.91 -24.49 -44.39
C LEU A 224 2.01 -24.72 -43.17
N GLN A 225 0.77 -25.07 -43.54
CA GLN A 225 -0.37 -25.47 -42.73
C GLN A 225 -0.13 -26.80 -42.02
N ALA A 226 -0.72 -26.96 -40.83
CA ALA A 226 -1.30 -28.21 -40.36
C ALA A 226 -2.56 -27.91 -39.53
N ASP A 227 -3.61 -28.67 -39.86
CA ASP A 227 -5.00 -28.59 -39.41
C ASP A 227 -5.20 -29.02 -37.94
N GLU A 228 -6.23 -28.42 -37.33
CA GLU A 228 -7.19 -28.99 -36.39
C GLU A 228 -6.67 -29.84 -35.21
N ALA A 229 -6.48 -29.18 -34.06
CA ALA A 229 -6.66 -29.78 -32.74
C ALA A 229 -7.16 -28.71 -31.75
N ASP A 230 -8.48 -28.72 -31.58
CA ASP A 230 -9.26 -28.48 -30.35
C ASP A 230 -8.67 -27.55 -29.27
N GLY A 231 -9.39 -26.45 -29.01
CA GLY A 231 -9.21 -25.61 -27.83
C GLY A 231 -8.29 -24.42 -28.04
N SER A 232 -8.86 -23.33 -28.57
CA SER A 232 -8.52 -21.95 -28.23
C SER A 232 -7.44 -21.80 -27.14
N VAL A 233 -6.17 -21.70 -27.55
CA VAL A 233 -5.07 -21.26 -26.69
C VAL A 233 -5.18 -19.73 -26.51
N THR A 234 -6.33 -19.28 -26.03
CA THR A 234 -6.60 -17.88 -25.65
C THR A 234 -7.29 -17.76 -24.29
N GLU A 235 -7.15 -18.75 -23.41
CA GLU A 235 -7.37 -18.56 -21.97
C GLU A 235 -6.02 -18.59 -21.25
N SER A 236 -5.29 -17.48 -21.29
CA SER A 236 -4.06 -17.29 -20.49
C SER A 236 -4.33 -17.26 -18.96
N ARG A 237 -5.58 -17.49 -18.53
CA ARG A 237 -6.04 -17.42 -17.14
C ARG A 237 -6.39 -18.83 -16.66
N ILE A 238 -5.57 -19.40 -15.78
CA ILE A 238 -5.83 -20.71 -15.16
C ILE A 238 -6.86 -20.49 -14.04
N GLU A 239 -8.12 -20.81 -14.31
CA GLU A 239 -9.20 -20.70 -13.32
C GLU A 239 -10.21 -21.85 -13.39
N GLY A 240 -10.94 -22.08 -12.29
CA GLY A 240 -11.99 -23.10 -12.23
C GLY A 240 -12.40 -23.54 -10.83
N TRP A 241 -13.30 -24.52 -10.75
CA TRP A 241 -13.82 -25.06 -9.49
C TRP A 241 -12.85 -26.04 -8.83
N LEU A 242 -12.44 -25.75 -7.60
CA LEU A 242 -11.61 -26.64 -6.78
C LEU A 242 -12.37 -27.12 -5.53
N SER A 243 -12.30 -28.42 -5.27
CA SER A 243 -12.82 -28.98 -4.02
C SER A 243 -11.74 -28.98 -2.95
N ILE A 244 -11.94 -28.21 -1.88
CA ILE A 244 -10.99 -28.07 -0.77
C ILE A 244 -11.60 -28.54 0.56
N PRO A 245 -10.79 -29.00 1.53
CA PRO A 245 -11.27 -29.36 2.86
C PRO A 245 -12.03 -28.22 3.54
N ASN A 246 -13.25 -28.46 4.01
CA ASN A 246 -14.05 -27.42 4.67
C ASN A 246 -13.43 -27.00 6.02
N LYS A 247 -12.76 -27.94 6.72
CA LYS A 247 -11.96 -27.75 7.95
C LYS A 247 -10.91 -28.87 8.09
N GLY A 248 -10.03 -28.78 9.10
CA GLY A 248 -8.97 -29.76 9.36
C GLY A 248 -9.42 -31.23 9.57
N ASN A 249 -10.71 -31.49 9.86
CA ASN A 249 -11.27 -32.85 9.91
C ASN A 249 -12.29 -33.09 8.78
N ILE A 250 -11.79 -33.58 7.65
CA ILE A 250 -12.58 -33.84 6.43
C ILE A 250 -13.69 -34.88 6.66
N LYS A 251 -13.45 -35.89 7.52
CA LYS A 251 -14.47 -36.92 7.82
C LYS A 251 -15.74 -36.35 8.46
N ARG A 252 -15.63 -35.23 9.17
CA ARG A 252 -16.77 -34.58 9.85
C ARG A 252 -17.39 -33.45 9.02
N TYR A 253 -16.59 -32.67 8.30
CA TYR A 253 -17.04 -31.42 7.67
C TYR A 253 -17.07 -31.46 6.14
N GLY A 254 -16.59 -32.54 5.53
CA GLY A 254 -16.65 -32.77 4.09
C GLY A 254 -15.74 -31.86 3.25
N TRP A 255 -16.01 -31.89 1.94
CA TRP A 255 -15.37 -31.05 0.93
C TRP A 255 -16.25 -29.85 0.61
N LYS A 256 -15.65 -28.67 0.45
CA LYS A 256 -16.32 -27.48 -0.07
C LYS A 256 -15.80 -27.19 -1.48
N LYS A 257 -16.69 -26.81 -2.39
CA LYS A 257 -16.30 -26.27 -3.69
C LYS A 257 -15.98 -24.78 -3.53
N GLN A 258 -14.92 -24.33 -4.17
CA GLN A 258 -14.46 -22.95 -4.18
C GLN A 258 -14.02 -22.63 -5.61
N TYR A 259 -14.37 -21.46 -6.13
CA TYR A 259 -13.86 -21.02 -7.42
C TYR A 259 -12.45 -20.46 -7.23
N VAL A 260 -11.52 -20.83 -8.10
CA VAL A 260 -10.09 -20.52 -7.92
C VAL A 260 -9.54 -19.87 -9.17
N VAL A 261 -8.77 -18.80 -8.98
CA VAL A 261 -8.01 -18.14 -10.05
C VAL A 261 -6.54 -18.17 -9.68
N VAL A 262 -5.70 -18.68 -10.58
CA VAL A 262 -4.24 -18.79 -10.37
C VAL A 262 -3.54 -17.70 -11.16
N SER A 263 -2.78 -16.86 -10.45
CA SER A 263 -1.82 -15.91 -11.03
C SER A 263 -0.39 -16.41 -10.84
N SER A 264 0.60 -15.67 -11.37
CA SER A 264 2.00 -16.05 -11.24
C SER A 264 2.54 -15.95 -9.80
N ARG A 265 1.88 -15.15 -8.95
CA ARG A 265 2.31 -14.85 -7.58
C ARG A 265 1.36 -15.33 -6.49
N LYS A 266 0.07 -15.50 -6.79
CA LYS A 266 -0.97 -15.84 -5.81
C LYS A 266 -2.03 -16.78 -6.40
N ILE A 267 -2.72 -17.48 -5.51
CA ILE A 267 -3.92 -18.26 -5.83
C ILE A 267 -5.09 -17.59 -5.09
N LEU A 268 -6.07 -17.12 -5.85
CA LEU A 268 -7.25 -16.43 -5.34
C LEU A 268 -8.41 -17.41 -5.22
N PHE A 269 -9.10 -17.40 -4.08
CA PHE A 269 -10.22 -18.29 -3.77
C PHE A 269 -11.49 -17.47 -3.58
N TYR A 270 -12.52 -17.75 -4.37
CA TYR A 270 -13.83 -17.08 -4.39
C TYR A 270 -14.94 -18.05 -4.04
N ASN A 271 -15.97 -17.59 -3.31
CA ASN A 271 -17.06 -18.47 -2.85
C ASN A 271 -17.87 -19.04 -4.00
N ASP A 272 -18.07 -18.24 -5.03
CA ASP A 272 -18.65 -18.61 -6.30
C ASP A 272 -18.14 -17.69 -7.42
N GLU A 273 -18.68 -17.87 -8.61
CA GLU A 273 -18.33 -17.07 -9.78
C GLU A 273 -18.85 -15.62 -9.70
N GLN A 274 -19.95 -15.38 -8.96
CA GLN A 274 -20.49 -14.03 -8.73
C GLN A 274 -19.61 -13.22 -7.76
N ASP A 275 -19.08 -13.88 -6.73
CA ASP A 275 -18.13 -13.31 -5.77
C ASP A 275 -16.85 -12.84 -6.47
N LYS A 276 -16.38 -13.61 -7.46
CA LYS A 276 -15.29 -13.18 -8.37
C LYS A 276 -15.68 -11.93 -9.15
N GLU A 277 -16.85 -11.89 -9.76
CA GLU A 277 -17.31 -10.71 -10.53
C GLU A 277 -17.43 -9.45 -9.67
N GLN A 278 -17.88 -9.57 -8.42
CA GLN A 278 -17.98 -8.45 -7.47
C GLN A 278 -16.60 -8.00 -6.95
N SER A 279 -15.63 -8.90 -6.94
CA SER A 279 -14.27 -8.64 -6.50
C SER A 279 -13.37 -8.12 -7.63
N ASN A 280 -13.90 -8.03 -8.85
CA ASN A 280 -13.20 -7.53 -10.03
C ASN A 280 -13.47 -6.05 -10.28
#